data_AF-A0A3N5G3I6-F1
#
_entry.id   AF-A0A3N5G3I6-F1
#
_cell.length_a   1.000
_cell.length_b   1.000
_cell.length_c   1.000
_cell.angle_alpha   90.00
_cell.angle_beta   90.00
_cell.angle_gamma   90.00
#
_symmetry.space_group_name_H-M   'P 1'
#
loop_
_entity.id
_entity.type
_entity.pdbx_description
1 polymer ?
#
loop_
_entity_poly.entity_id
_entity_poly.type
_entity_poly.pdbx_seq_one_letter_code
_entity_poly.pdbx_strand_id
1 'polypeptide(L)'
;ASVPASAGDTTYLSVVDRDGNMVSLIQSNYSEFGSGLVAEGTGFVLHNRGTLFTTDPRHPNGVAPRKRPQHTIIPAFMSRDNVRIAFGIMGGWNQSQAHAQFVSNIVDHGMNIQAAMEAARFTKLTFAGCDVAMEARIPESVLAALRKKGHQIEMHGEFSGSMGGGQAVLRDFGARVNYGASDPRKDGAAIPEPLLGF
;
A
#
# COMPACT_ATOMS: atom_id res chain seq x y z
N ALA A 1 24.84 1.36 15.15
CA ALA A 1 24.69 1.13 13.70
C ALA A 1 23.54 2.00 13.22
N SER A 2 23.74 2.78 12.15
CA SER A 2 22.70 3.65 11.58
C SER A 2 21.59 2.82 10.96
N VAL A 3 20.37 2.96 11.47
CA VAL A 3 19.17 2.36 10.86
C VAL A 3 18.93 3.07 9.52
N PRO A 4 18.85 2.34 8.39
CA PRO A 4 18.60 2.95 7.08
C PRO A 4 17.22 3.62 7.03
N ALA A 5 17.04 4.51 6.05
CA ALA A 5 15.85 5.35 5.89
C ALA A 5 14.54 4.54 5.81
N SER A 6 13.53 5.10 6.48
CA SER A 6 12.24 4.51 6.84
C SER A 6 11.46 3.85 5.69
N ALA A 7 11.33 2.52 5.75
CA ALA A 7 10.23 1.78 5.16
C ALA A 7 9.48 1.08 6.30
N GLY A 8 8.23 1.46 6.56
CA GLY A 8 7.46 0.92 7.70
C GLY A 8 7.22 -0.59 7.62
N ASP A 9 7.15 -1.24 8.78
CA ASP A 9 6.86 -2.68 8.94
C ASP A 9 5.34 -2.92 8.90
N THR A 10 4.77 -2.67 7.72
CA THR A 10 3.35 -2.91 7.42
C THR A 10 3.28 -4.02 6.41
N THR A 11 2.52 -5.06 6.69
CA THR A 11 2.22 -6.13 5.74
C THR A 11 0.78 -6.05 5.25
N TYR A 12 0.57 -6.49 4.03
CA TYR A 12 -0.76 -6.62 3.45
C TYR A 12 -0.91 -8.02 2.84
N LEU A 13 -2.05 -8.65 3.10
CA LEU A 13 -2.45 -9.91 2.50
C LEU A 13 -3.88 -9.82 1.97
N SER A 14 -4.14 -10.60 0.93
CA SER A 14 -5.47 -10.72 0.34
C SER A 14 -5.73 -12.16 -0.08
N VAL A 15 -6.97 -12.62 0.12
CA VAL A 15 -7.39 -13.98 -0.19
C VAL A 15 -8.77 -13.95 -0.83
N VAL A 16 -9.01 -14.83 -1.78
CA VAL A 16 -10.35 -15.16 -2.30
C VAL A 16 -10.48 -16.68 -2.27
N ASP A 17 -11.52 -17.19 -1.63
CA ASP A 17 -11.79 -18.63 -1.57
C ASP A 17 -12.67 -19.11 -2.73
N ARG A 18 -12.97 -20.41 -2.75
CA ARG A 18 -13.81 -21.05 -3.78
C ARG A 18 -15.26 -20.54 -3.77
N ASP A 19 -15.76 -20.14 -2.61
CA ASP A 19 -17.15 -19.70 -2.40
C ASP A 19 -17.30 -18.19 -2.71
N GLY A 20 -16.17 -17.50 -2.94
CA GLY A 20 -16.12 -16.07 -3.23
C GLY A 20 -16.03 -15.20 -1.98
N ASN A 21 -15.76 -15.77 -0.81
CA ASN A 21 -15.39 -14.97 0.35
C ASN A 21 -14.01 -14.36 0.10
N MET A 22 -13.87 -13.10 0.46
CA MET A 22 -12.67 -12.32 0.18
C MET A 22 -12.17 -11.65 1.46
N VAL A 23 -10.85 -11.61 1.62
CA VAL A 23 -10.17 -10.91 2.72
C VAL A 23 -9.26 -9.83 2.15
N SER A 24 -9.37 -8.64 2.73
CA SER A 24 -8.39 -7.55 2.61
C SER A 24 -7.87 -7.26 4.01
N LEU A 25 -6.61 -7.61 4.30
CA LEU A 25 -6.06 -7.52 5.64
C LEU A 25 -4.71 -6.80 5.61
N ILE A 26 -4.62 -5.72 6.38
CA ILE A 26 -3.40 -4.97 6.60
C ILE A 26 -3.04 -4.99 8.08
N GLN A 27 -1.78 -5.27 8.39
CA GLN A 27 -1.25 -5.34 9.76
C GLN A 27 0.07 -4.59 9.85
N SER A 28 0.38 -3.98 10.99
CA SER A 28 1.50 -3.04 11.06
C SER A 28 2.01 -2.75 12.46
N ASN A 29 3.33 -2.73 12.59
CA ASN A 29 4.04 -2.18 13.75
C ASN A 29 4.27 -0.66 13.67
N TYR A 30 3.78 -0.02 12.59
CA TYR A 30 4.07 1.34 12.12
C TYR A 30 5.47 1.50 11.53
N SER A 31 6.50 1.74 12.35
CA SER A 31 7.89 1.81 11.90
C SER A 31 8.50 0.42 11.73
N GLU A 32 9.64 0.34 11.04
CA GLU A 32 10.45 -0.87 11.01
C GLU A 32 10.79 -1.33 12.44
N PHE A 33 10.48 -2.58 12.78
CA PHE A 33 10.57 -3.12 14.16
C PHE A 33 9.78 -2.35 15.23
N GLY A 34 8.81 -1.54 14.83
CA GLY A 34 7.96 -0.76 15.73
C GLY A 34 8.77 0.16 16.66
N SER A 35 8.67 -0.08 17.96
CA SER A 35 9.41 0.66 18.98
C SER A 35 10.84 0.16 19.21
N GLY A 36 11.20 -1.00 18.65
CA GLY A 36 12.43 -1.72 18.99
C GLY A 36 12.42 -2.38 20.38
N LEU A 37 11.33 -2.25 21.14
CA LEU A 37 11.18 -2.85 22.46
C LEU A 37 10.55 -4.23 22.36
N VAL A 38 11.15 -5.21 23.04
CA VAL A 38 10.62 -6.57 23.19
C VAL A 38 10.35 -6.81 24.66
N ALA A 39 9.13 -7.22 25.00
CA ALA A 39 8.80 -7.60 26.36
C ALA A 39 9.50 -8.93 26.72
N GLU A 40 9.98 -9.04 27.95
CA GLU A 40 10.72 -10.23 28.40
C GLU A 40 9.87 -11.50 28.19
N GLY A 41 10.46 -12.52 27.56
CA GLY A 41 9.82 -13.80 27.28
C GLY A 41 8.82 -13.82 26.11
N THR A 42 8.55 -12.70 25.42
CA THR A 42 7.53 -12.69 24.35
C THR A 42 8.06 -12.93 22.95
N GLY A 43 9.29 -12.51 22.66
CA GLY A 43 9.93 -12.72 21.36
C GLY A 43 9.36 -11.89 20.20
N PHE A 44 8.51 -10.90 20.46
CA PHE A 44 7.99 -9.97 19.44
C PHE A 44 8.13 -8.51 19.85
N VAL A 45 8.30 -7.63 18.86
CA VAL A 45 8.43 -6.19 19.08
C VAL A 45 7.09 -5.52 19.38
N LEU A 46 7.10 -4.49 20.22
CA LEU A 46 5.93 -3.64 20.47
C LEU A 46 5.81 -2.57 19.38
N HIS A 47 4.60 -2.35 18.88
CA HIS A 47 4.33 -1.31 17.88
C HIS A 47 4.63 0.10 18.45
N ASN A 48 4.97 1.06 17.58
CA ASN A 48 5.12 2.48 17.96
C ASN A 48 4.03 3.39 17.36
N ARG A 49 2.88 2.84 16.97
CA ARG A 49 1.77 3.57 16.31
C ARG A 49 1.31 4.85 17.01
N GLY A 50 1.52 4.97 18.32
CA GLY A 50 1.23 6.18 19.10
C GLY A 50 1.97 7.43 18.64
N THR A 51 3.06 7.31 17.88
CA THR A 51 3.79 8.46 17.29
C THR A 51 2.96 9.27 16.31
N LEU A 52 1.83 8.75 15.84
CA LEU A 52 0.92 9.48 14.97
C LEU A 52 -0.01 10.44 15.73
N PHE A 53 -0.05 10.43 17.07
CA PHE A 53 -0.73 11.50 17.82
C PHE A 53 0.00 12.83 17.66
N THR A 54 -0.77 13.93 17.75
CA THR A 54 -0.20 15.25 18.04
C THR A 54 -0.27 15.56 19.53
N THR A 55 0.62 16.43 19.99
CA THR A 55 0.65 16.95 21.36
C THR A 55 -0.30 18.13 21.57
N ASP A 56 -0.89 18.71 20.51
CA ASP A 56 -1.93 19.73 20.66
C ASP A 56 -3.24 19.08 21.14
N PRO A 57 -3.70 19.37 22.38
CA PRO A 57 -4.88 18.75 22.94
C PRO A 57 -6.18 19.19 22.23
N ARG A 58 -6.15 20.30 21.48
CA ARG A 58 -7.33 20.81 20.74
C ARG A 58 -7.47 20.16 19.37
N HIS A 59 -6.43 19.50 18.88
CA HIS A 59 -6.47 18.86 17.57
C HIS A 59 -7.29 17.56 17.62
N PRO A 60 -8.08 17.22 16.58
CA PRO A 60 -8.86 15.97 16.54
C PRO A 60 -8.02 14.70 16.73
N ASN A 61 -6.73 14.75 16.42
CA ASN A 61 -5.74 13.68 16.64
C ASN A 61 -4.79 13.94 17.83
N GLY A 62 -5.19 14.80 18.79
CA GLY A 62 -4.48 14.98 20.07
C GLY A 62 -4.51 13.72 20.93
N VAL A 63 -3.43 13.45 21.66
CA VAL A 63 -3.34 12.28 22.56
C VAL A 63 -4.39 12.34 23.67
N ALA A 64 -5.07 11.20 23.94
CA ALA A 64 -6.06 11.09 25.01
C ALA A 64 -6.22 9.62 25.49
N PRO A 65 -6.68 9.38 26.74
CA PRO A 65 -6.90 8.04 27.27
C PRO A 65 -7.86 7.21 26.40
N ARG A 66 -7.49 5.95 26.13
CA ARG A 66 -8.26 5.00 25.30
C ARG A 66 -8.56 5.46 23.86
N LYS A 67 -7.94 6.54 23.40
CA LYS A 67 -8.05 7.00 22.02
C LYS A 67 -7.09 6.21 21.14
N ARG A 68 -7.48 5.99 19.88
CA ARG A 68 -6.60 5.45 18.84
C ARG A 68 -6.00 6.62 18.06
N PRO A 69 -4.70 6.60 17.73
CA PRO A 69 -4.12 7.64 16.88
C PRO A 69 -4.74 7.57 15.48
N GLN A 70 -4.52 8.60 14.68
CA GLN A 70 -4.76 8.50 13.24
C GLN A 70 -3.99 7.31 12.68
N HIS A 71 -4.64 6.51 11.83
CA HIS A 71 -4.03 5.36 11.18
C HIS A 71 -3.85 5.63 9.70
N THR A 72 -2.69 5.22 9.20
CA THR A 72 -2.41 5.21 7.76
C THR A 72 -2.87 3.92 7.08
N ILE A 73 -3.16 2.87 7.87
CA ILE A 73 -3.56 1.56 7.34
C ILE A 73 -4.96 1.60 6.75
N ILE A 74 -5.10 1.21 5.49
CA ILE A 74 -6.36 1.25 4.75
C ILE A 74 -6.50 -0.02 3.88
N PRO A 75 -7.03 -1.14 4.41
CA PRO A 75 -7.40 -2.26 3.56
C PRO A 75 -8.61 -1.87 2.69
N ALA A 76 -8.66 -2.34 1.44
CA ALA A 76 -9.64 -1.86 0.48
C ALA A 76 -10.36 -2.98 -0.29
N PHE A 77 -11.60 -2.67 -0.63
CA PHE A 77 -12.41 -3.40 -1.59
C PHE A 77 -12.90 -2.43 -2.67
N MET A 78 -12.97 -2.91 -3.90
CA MET A 78 -13.74 -2.25 -4.95
C MET A 78 -14.57 -3.25 -5.74
N SER A 79 -15.65 -2.76 -6.33
CA SER A 79 -16.67 -3.60 -6.94
C SER A 79 -17.30 -2.92 -8.14
N ARG A 80 -17.51 -3.68 -9.22
CA ARG A 80 -18.32 -3.28 -10.37
C ARG A 80 -18.96 -4.51 -10.97
N ASP A 81 -20.28 -4.49 -11.15
CA ASP A 81 -21.05 -5.58 -11.74
C ASP A 81 -20.74 -6.94 -11.08
N ASN A 82 -20.25 -7.91 -11.87
CA ASN A 82 -19.86 -9.25 -11.41
C ASN A 82 -18.42 -9.34 -10.89
N VAL A 83 -17.68 -8.22 -10.84
CA VAL A 83 -16.28 -8.19 -10.41
C VAL A 83 -16.18 -7.61 -9.00
N ARG A 84 -15.41 -8.28 -8.15
CA ARG A 84 -14.99 -7.80 -6.83
C ARG A 84 -13.48 -7.91 -6.72
N ILE A 85 -12.84 -6.90 -6.14
CA ILE A 85 -11.38 -6.84 -5.97
C ILE A 85 -11.09 -6.45 -4.53
N ALA A 86 -10.34 -7.30 -3.84
CA ALA A 86 -9.74 -6.98 -2.54
C ALA A 86 -8.29 -6.60 -2.78
N PHE A 87 -7.85 -5.45 -2.28
CA PHE A 87 -6.50 -4.96 -2.55
C PHE A 87 -5.97 -4.07 -1.43
N GLY A 88 -4.65 -3.92 -1.40
CA GLY A 88 -3.95 -3.15 -0.40
C GLY A 88 -2.53 -2.87 -0.85
N ILE A 89 -2.04 -1.66 -0.61
CA ILE A 89 -0.68 -1.24 -0.91
C ILE A 89 -0.17 -0.59 0.36
N MET A 90 0.84 -1.17 0.98
CA MET A 90 1.49 -0.70 2.21
C MET A 90 2.43 0.47 1.90
N GLY A 91 2.79 1.28 2.91
CA GLY A 91 3.76 2.37 2.73
C GLY A 91 3.47 3.66 3.49
N GLY A 92 2.88 3.59 4.69
CA GLY A 92 2.64 4.80 5.50
C GLY A 92 1.69 5.78 4.81
N TRP A 93 2.11 7.04 4.64
CA TRP A 93 1.30 8.08 3.98
C TRP A 93 1.12 7.87 2.47
N ASN A 94 1.94 7.02 1.84
CA ASN A 94 1.77 6.66 0.43
C ASN A 94 0.52 5.80 0.17
N GLN A 95 0.00 5.09 1.17
CA GLN A 95 -1.05 4.07 0.96
C GLN A 95 -2.26 4.62 0.19
N SER A 96 -2.80 5.78 0.58
CA SER A 96 -3.96 6.38 -0.09
C SER A 96 -3.65 6.85 -1.51
N GLN A 97 -2.43 7.33 -1.74
CA GLN A 97 -1.98 7.79 -3.06
C GLN A 97 -1.78 6.61 -4.02
N ALA A 98 -1.14 5.55 -3.54
CA ALA A 98 -0.92 4.34 -4.33
C ALA A 98 -2.25 3.60 -4.60
N HIS A 99 -3.18 3.61 -3.63
CA HIS A 99 -4.54 3.10 -3.83
C HIS A 99 -5.29 3.86 -4.93
N ALA A 100 -5.26 5.20 -4.91
CA ALA A 100 -5.88 6.01 -5.95
C ALA A 100 -5.30 5.70 -7.33
N GLN A 101 -3.97 5.56 -7.44
CA GLN A 101 -3.29 5.17 -8.67
C GLN A 101 -3.72 3.76 -9.14
N PHE A 102 -3.78 2.78 -8.23
CA PHE A 102 -4.23 1.42 -8.56
C PHE A 102 -5.68 1.39 -9.07
N VAL A 103 -6.58 2.10 -8.39
CA VAL A 103 -7.99 2.20 -8.80
C VAL A 103 -8.09 2.88 -10.16
N SER A 104 -7.41 4.01 -10.38
CA SER A 104 -7.42 4.72 -11.65
C SER A 104 -6.86 3.87 -12.80
N ASN A 105 -5.77 3.13 -12.57
CA ASN A 105 -5.21 2.22 -13.56
C ASN A 105 -6.22 1.16 -14.02
N ILE A 106 -7.06 0.65 -13.12
CA ILE A 106 -8.09 -0.34 -13.47
C ILE A 106 -9.31 0.34 -14.10
N VAL A 107 -9.82 1.40 -13.49
CA VAL A 107 -11.10 2.01 -13.86
C VAL A 107 -10.98 2.90 -15.10
N ASP A 108 -9.94 3.73 -15.15
CA ASP A 108 -9.76 4.75 -16.18
C ASP A 108 -8.87 4.26 -17.33
N HIS A 109 -7.90 3.39 -17.03
CA HIS A 109 -6.93 2.89 -18.00
C HIS A 109 -7.15 1.43 -18.41
N GLY A 110 -8.15 0.74 -17.85
CA GLY A 110 -8.54 -0.62 -18.24
C GLY A 110 -7.47 -1.68 -17.97
N MET A 111 -6.53 -1.43 -17.06
CA MET A 111 -5.50 -2.40 -16.70
C MET A 111 -6.08 -3.57 -15.90
N ASN A 112 -5.50 -4.76 -16.05
CA ASN A 112 -5.76 -5.87 -15.13
C ASN A 112 -5.06 -5.64 -13.77
N ILE A 113 -5.39 -6.46 -12.76
CA ILE A 113 -4.86 -6.27 -11.39
C ILE A 113 -3.34 -6.38 -11.27
N GLN A 114 -2.67 -7.18 -12.10
CA GLN A 114 -1.21 -7.31 -12.07
C GLN A 114 -0.57 -6.08 -12.72
N ALA A 115 -1.02 -5.70 -13.92
CA ALA A 115 -0.52 -4.52 -14.62
C ALA A 115 -0.73 -3.23 -13.81
N ALA A 116 -1.89 -3.09 -13.13
CA ALA A 116 -2.17 -1.96 -12.26
C ALA A 116 -1.26 -1.92 -11.01
N MET A 117 -0.89 -3.08 -10.47
CA MET A 117 0.07 -3.19 -9.36
C MET A 117 1.49 -2.83 -9.82
N GLU A 118 1.89 -3.29 -11.01
CA GLU A 118 3.22 -3.06 -11.57
C GLU A 118 3.42 -1.65 -12.11
N ALA A 119 2.36 -0.94 -12.49
CA ALA A 119 2.43 0.40 -13.07
C ALA A 119 3.36 1.33 -12.28
N ALA A 120 4.09 2.19 -12.99
CA ALA A 120 5.01 3.14 -12.39
C ALA A 120 4.25 4.11 -11.47
N ARG A 121 4.75 4.32 -10.25
CA ARG A 121 4.08 5.13 -9.24
C ARG A 121 4.81 6.43 -8.95
N PHE A 122 4.06 7.35 -8.37
CA PHE A 122 4.58 8.53 -7.70
C PHE A 122 4.01 8.63 -6.28
N THR A 123 4.72 9.34 -5.41
CA THR A 123 4.26 9.67 -4.06
C THR A 123 4.70 11.06 -3.66
N LYS A 124 3.87 11.76 -2.90
CA LYS A 124 4.22 13.00 -2.22
C LYS A 124 4.07 12.80 -0.72
N LEU A 125 5.19 12.84 0.02
CA LEU A 125 5.20 12.58 1.46
C LEU A 125 5.05 13.85 2.30
N THR A 126 5.20 15.02 1.70
CA THR A 126 5.02 16.33 2.35
C THR A 126 3.70 16.96 1.92
N PHE A 127 3.05 17.70 2.82
CA PHE A 127 1.76 18.34 2.54
C PHE A 127 1.88 19.70 1.83
N ALA A 128 3.05 20.33 1.88
CA ALA A 128 3.34 21.62 1.27
C ALA A 128 4.42 21.48 0.18
N GLY A 129 4.62 22.53 -0.62
CA GLY A 129 5.67 22.55 -1.64
C GLY A 129 5.34 21.76 -2.91
N CYS A 130 6.32 21.70 -3.82
CA CYS A 130 6.17 21.13 -5.16
C CYS A 130 6.98 19.84 -5.37
N ASP A 131 7.56 19.29 -4.31
CA ASP A 131 8.29 18.02 -4.32
C ASP A 131 7.37 16.84 -4.64
N VAL A 132 7.88 15.89 -5.41
CA VAL A 132 7.21 14.62 -5.71
C VAL A 132 8.26 13.56 -6.03
N ALA A 133 8.14 12.40 -5.40
CA ALA A 133 8.96 11.24 -5.70
C ALA A 133 8.31 10.42 -6.82
N MET A 134 9.09 9.99 -7.81
CA MET A 134 8.61 9.28 -9.00
C MET A 134 9.55 8.13 -9.37
N GLU A 135 9.01 7.03 -9.87
CA GLU A 135 9.83 5.91 -10.38
C GLU A 135 10.44 6.20 -11.76
N ALA A 136 11.63 5.66 -12.00
CA ALA A 136 12.40 5.81 -13.24
C ALA A 136 11.68 5.32 -14.51
N ARG A 137 10.63 4.49 -14.38
CA ARG A 137 9.85 3.98 -15.50
C ARG A 137 8.85 4.99 -16.07
N ILE A 138 8.63 6.13 -15.39
CA ILE A 138 7.80 7.21 -15.92
C ILE A 138 8.54 7.87 -17.11
N PRO A 139 7.90 8.02 -18.29
CA PRO A 139 8.58 8.54 -19.48
C PRO A 139 9.21 9.92 -19.27
N GLU A 140 10.43 10.13 -19.78
CA GLU A 140 11.14 11.41 -19.63
C GLU A 140 10.35 12.60 -20.20
N SER A 141 9.54 12.39 -21.23
CA SER A 141 8.65 13.44 -21.77
C SER A 141 7.64 13.94 -20.73
N VAL A 142 7.12 13.04 -19.88
CA VAL A 142 6.21 13.38 -18.77
C VAL A 142 7.00 14.10 -17.67
N LEU A 143 8.17 13.59 -17.30
CA LEU A 143 9.04 14.20 -16.29
C LEU A 143 9.44 15.64 -16.67
N ALA A 144 9.86 15.86 -17.92
CA ALA A 144 10.19 17.19 -18.44
C ALA A 144 8.99 18.14 -18.42
N ALA A 145 7.81 17.66 -18.82
CA ALA A 145 6.58 18.46 -18.80
C ALA A 145 6.18 18.87 -17.36
N LEU A 146 6.36 17.97 -16.39
CA LEU A 146 6.11 18.25 -14.97
C LEU A 146 7.13 19.24 -14.39
N ARG A 147 8.43 19.07 -14.68
CA ARG A 147 9.47 20.03 -14.28
C ARG A 147 9.17 21.44 -14.82
N LYS A 148 8.71 21.56 -16.06
CA LYS A 148 8.29 22.85 -16.65
C LYS A 148 7.11 23.49 -15.91
N LYS A 149 6.25 22.70 -15.27
CA LYS A 149 5.15 23.18 -14.42
C LYS A 149 5.59 23.53 -12.99
N GLY A 150 6.87 23.36 -12.65
CA GLY A 150 7.43 23.71 -11.35
C GLY A 150 7.50 22.55 -10.35
N HIS A 151 7.23 21.31 -10.77
CA HIS A 151 7.42 20.14 -9.91
C HIS A 151 8.91 19.87 -9.65
N GLN A 152 9.25 19.61 -8.40
CA GLN A 152 10.59 19.22 -7.96
C GLN A 152 10.63 17.69 -7.87
N ILE A 153 11.03 17.05 -8.96
CA ILE A 153 10.95 15.59 -9.07
C ILE A 153 12.18 14.94 -8.44
N GLU A 154 11.95 14.12 -7.41
CA GLU A 154 12.91 13.16 -6.87
C GLU A 154 12.75 11.82 -7.59
N MET A 155 13.79 11.36 -8.26
CA MET A 155 13.75 10.10 -9.00
C MET A 155 14.16 8.93 -8.11
N HIS A 156 13.36 7.86 -8.15
CA HIS A 156 13.65 6.59 -7.50
C HIS A 156 13.84 5.48 -8.55
N GLY A 157 14.37 4.34 -8.12
CA GLY A 157 14.54 3.16 -8.98
C GLY A 157 13.24 2.67 -9.62
N GLU A 158 13.37 1.74 -10.57
CA GLU A 158 12.25 1.29 -11.41
C GLU A 158 11.08 0.71 -10.61
N PHE A 159 11.37 -0.12 -9.61
CA PHE A 159 10.40 -0.68 -8.68
C PHE A 159 10.83 -0.32 -7.25
N SER A 160 10.62 0.94 -6.86
CA SER A 160 11.13 1.41 -5.58
C SER A 160 10.19 1.06 -4.43
N GLY A 161 10.75 0.44 -3.37
CA GLY A 161 10.00 0.14 -2.16
C GLY A 161 9.42 1.37 -1.44
N SER A 162 9.92 2.58 -1.73
CA SER A 162 9.35 3.84 -1.23
C SER A 162 7.95 4.13 -1.80
N MET A 163 7.62 3.53 -2.96
CA MET A 163 6.29 3.61 -3.59
C MET A 163 5.32 2.57 -3.04
N GLY A 164 5.68 1.93 -1.93
CA GLY A 164 4.89 0.89 -1.32
C GLY A 164 5.01 -0.45 -2.02
N GLY A 165 4.19 -1.39 -1.55
CA GLY A 165 4.08 -2.73 -2.11
C GLY A 165 2.73 -3.32 -1.72
N GLY A 166 2.14 -4.15 -2.56
CA GLY A 166 0.76 -4.56 -2.37
C GLY A 166 0.44 -5.95 -2.87
N GLN A 167 -0.78 -6.36 -2.56
CA GLN A 167 -1.38 -7.59 -3.07
C GLN A 167 -2.79 -7.24 -3.56
N ALA A 168 -3.31 -8.01 -4.51
CA ALA A 168 -4.70 -7.93 -4.90
C ALA A 168 -5.21 -9.32 -5.26
N VAL A 169 -6.49 -9.58 -4.95
CA VAL A 169 -7.23 -10.70 -5.49
C VAL A 169 -8.51 -10.19 -6.15
N LEU A 170 -8.90 -10.84 -7.23
CA LEU A 170 -10.11 -10.53 -7.98
C LEU A 170 -10.99 -11.78 -8.07
N ARG A 171 -12.29 -11.61 -7.81
CA ARG A 171 -13.35 -12.57 -8.11
C ARG A 171 -14.18 -12.05 -9.26
N ASP A 172 -14.25 -12.82 -10.35
CA ASP A 172 -15.28 -12.66 -11.38
C ASP A 172 -16.38 -13.69 -11.11
N PHE A 173 -17.55 -13.23 -10.67
CA PHE A 173 -18.70 -14.08 -10.37
C PHE A 173 -19.41 -14.59 -11.64
N GLY A 174 -19.27 -13.90 -12.76
CA GLY A 174 -19.84 -14.32 -14.05
C GLY A 174 -19.03 -15.45 -14.69
N ALA A 175 -17.71 -15.30 -14.72
CA ALA A 175 -16.79 -16.32 -15.22
C ALA A 175 -16.49 -17.42 -14.20
N ARG A 176 -16.77 -17.18 -12.91
CA ARG A 176 -16.38 -18.02 -11.76
C ARG A 176 -14.87 -18.23 -11.64
N VAL A 177 -14.08 -17.22 -11.99
CA VAL A 177 -12.61 -17.24 -11.98
C VAL A 177 -12.06 -16.36 -10.86
N ASN A 178 -10.97 -16.83 -10.23
CA ASN A 178 -10.19 -16.09 -9.25
C ASN A 178 -8.84 -15.69 -9.87
N TYR A 179 -8.40 -14.47 -9.58
CA TYR A 179 -7.10 -13.95 -10.00
C TYR A 179 -6.36 -13.42 -8.77
N GLY A 180 -5.03 -13.51 -8.80
CA GLY A 180 -4.15 -12.92 -7.80
C GLY A 180 -3.06 -12.08 -8.45
N ALA A 181 -2.63 -11.03 -7.76
CA ALA A 181 -1.53 -10.17 -8.18
C ALA A 181 -0.65 -9.80 -6.98
N SER A 182 0.67 -9.80 -7.21
CA SER A 182 1.69 -9.42 -6.24
C SER A 182 2.56 -8.30 -6.80
N ASP A 183 2.86 -7.31 -5.98
CA ASP A 183 3.69 -6.17 -6.36
C ASP A 183 5.17 -6.56 -6.41
N PRO A 184 5.88 -6.31 -7.54
CA PRO A 184 7.30 -6.62 -7.67
C PRO A 184 8.22 -5.77 -6.79
N ARG A 185 7.71 -4.74 -6.10
CA ARG A 185 8.48 -3.92 -5.14
C ARG A 185 8.75 -4.64 -3.81
N LYS A 186 8.15 -5.82 -3.62
CA LYS A 186 8.28 -6.67 -2.44
C LYS A 186 8.51 -8.12 -2.87
N ASP A 187 8.90 -8.95 -1.91
CA ASP A 187 9.20 -10.37 -2.06
C ASP A 187 7.94 -11.28 -1.92
N GLY A 188 6.74 -10.69 -2.00
CA GLY A 188 5.49 -11.43 -1.93
C GLY A 188 5.15 -12.20 -3.21
N ALA A 189 4.16 -13.08 -3.14
CA ALA A 189 3.69 -13.87 -4.28
C ALA A 189 2.16 -14.00 -4.29
N ALA A 190 1.61 -14.19 -5.50
CA ALA A 190 0.23 -14.61 -5.70
C ALA A 190 0.22 -16.10 -6.05
N ILE A 191 -0.36 -16.93 -5.19
CA ILE A 191 -0.33 -18.39 -5.31
C ILE A 191 -1.76 -18.91 -5.44
N PRO A 192 -2.13 -19.55 -6.57
CA PRO A 192 -3.42 -20.20 -6.69
C PRO A 192 -3.44 -21.52 -5.91
N GLU A 193 -4.56 -21.81 -5.25
CA GLU A 193 -4.80 -23.12 -4.66
C GLU A 193 -5.47 -24.05 -5.69
N PRO A 194 -4.89 -25.23 -6.00
CA PRO A 194 -5.54 -26.20 -6.86
C PRO A 194 -6.77 -26.79 -6.18
N LEU A 195 -7.89 -26.86 -6.91
CA LEU A 195 -9.05 -27.61 -6.46
C LEU A 195 -8.77 -29.11 -6.59
N LEU A 196 -8.27 -29.72 -5.52
CA LEU A 196 -8.09 -31.17 -5.43
C LEU A 196 -9.45 -31.81 -5.13
N GLY A 197 -10.20 -32.17 -6.18
CA GLY A 197 -11.42 -32.98 -6.06
C GLY A 197 -12.54 -32.57 -7.00
N PHE A 198 -12.75 -33.39 -8.03
CA PHE A 198 -14.06 -33.69 -8.59
C PHE A 198 -14.32 -35.18 -8.37
#